data_AF-F8ACS2-F1
#
_entry.id   AF-F8ACS2-F1
#
_cell.length_a   1.000
_cell.length_b   1.000
_cell.length_c   1.000
_cell.angle_alpha   90.00
_cell.angle_beta   90.00
_cell.angle_gamma   90.00
#
_symmetry.space_group_name_H-M   'P 1'
#
loop_
_entity.id
_entity.type
_entity.pdbx_description
1 polymer ?
#
loop_
_entity_poly.entity_id
_entity_poly.type
_entity_poly.pdbx_seq_one_letter_code
_entity_poly.pdbx_strand_id
1 'polypeptide(L)'
;MMPKTIYYILPFALFLVLTFVGSYLPSKYYFYLYILKTFSVGFLLFYWRKNFVELYSRINSREILLALISGVFVLVCWVGGEGIFPTIGTPKAISPFAETSSLWISWTFIGIRLIGAAIMVPVLEELFWRSFLMRYLIDKDFYKVPLGAYTHFSFWTAATLFALEHFRVLPGFLAGVIYGGLLCYSKNIWVPILSHAITNLGLGLYVLITGKWIFW
;
A
#
# COMPACT_ATOMS: atom_id res chain seq x y z
N MET A 1 -9.10 -7.68 -27.23
CA MET A 1 -9.56 -7.45 -25.84
C MET A 1 -8.34 -7.51 -24.94
N MET A 2 -8.07 -6.50 -24.11
CA MET A 2 -6.89 -6.56 -23.20
C MET A 2 -7.06 -7.69 -22.18
N PRO A 3 -6.00 -8.43 -21.83
CA PRO A 3 -6.05 -9.44 -20.77
C PRO A 3 -6.48 -8.80 -19.45
N LYS A 4 -7.45 -9.39 -18.74
CA LYS A 4 -8.00 -8.80 -17.50
C LYS A 4 -6.94 -8.58 -16.40
N THR A 5 -5.83 -9.33 -16.45
CA THR A 5 -4.68 -9.16 -15.54
C THR A 5 -4.05 -7.77 -15.63
N ILE A 6 -4.15 -7.09 -16.78
CA ILE A 6 -3.53 -5.77 -16.99
C ILE A 6 -4.06 -4.72 -16.00
N TYR A 7 -5.33 -4.84 -15.59
CA TYR A 7 -5.97 -3.89 -14.69
C TYR A 7 -5.34 -3.90 -13.28
N TYR A 8 -4.73 -5.01 -12.89
CA TYR A 8 -4.08 -5.17 -11.59
C TYR A 8 -2.57 -4.94 -11.69
N ILE A 9 -1.95 -5.41 -12.78
CA ILE A 9 -0.49 -5.32 -12.96
C ILE A 9 -0.06 -3.90 -13.34
N LEU A 10 -0.74 -3.24 -14.29
CA LEU A 10 -0.23 -1.97 -14.83
C LEU A 10 -0.19 -0.84 -13.79
N PRO A 11 -1.23 -0.60 -12.97
CA PRO A 11 -1.18 0.47 -11.97
C PRO A 11 -0.07 0.22 -10.95
N PHE A 12 0.15 -1.05 -10.57
CA PHE A 12 1.16 -1.44 -9.60
C PHE A 12 2.58 -1.32 -10.18
N ALA A 13 2.78 -1.80 -11.41
CA ALA A 13 4.04 -1.63 -12.13
C ALA A 13 4.38 -0.14 -12.33
N LEU A 14 3.40 0.69 -12.70
CA LEU A 14 3.58 2.14 -12.82
C LEU A 14 4.00 2.76 -11.48
N PHE A 15 3.34 2.37 -10.38
CA PHE A 15 3.70 2.83 -9.05
C PHE A 15 5.14 2.46 -8.66
N LEU A 16 5.55 1.21 -8.90
CA LEU A 16 6.91 0.74 -8.62
C LEU A 16 7.95 1.46 -9.47
N VAL A 17 7.73 1.59 -10.78
CA VAL A 17 8.63 2.29 -11.69
C VAL A 17 8.82 3.75 -11.27
N LEU A 18 7.73 4.46 -10.99
CA LEU A 18 7.82 5.87 -10.56
C LEU A 18 8.45 6.00 -9.17
N THR A 19 8.24 5.04 -8.27
CA THR A 19 8.92 5.02 -6.96
C THR A 19 10.41 4.79 -7.12
N PHE A 20 10.80 3.84 -7.97
CA PHE A 20 12.21 3.57 -8.30
C PHE A 20 12.88 4.77 -8.94
N VAL A 21 12.28 5.37 -9.97
CA VAL A 21 12.81 6.61 -10.61
C VAL A 21 12.98 7.73 -9.57
N GLY A 22 12.02 7.89 -8.66
CA GLY A 22 12.08 8.88 -7.59
C GLY A 22 13.25 8.69 -6.62
N SER A 23 13.72 7.46 -6.44
CA SER A 23 14.89 7.19 -5.59
C SER A 23 16.19 7.79 -6.15
N TYR A 24 16.30 7.94 -7.48
CA TYR A 24 17.47 8.53 -8.15
C TYR A 24 17.31 10.03 -8.47
N LEU A 25 16.09 10.57 -8.42
CA LEU A 25 15.88 11.99 -8.69
C LEU A 25 16.47 12.88 -7.57
N PRO A 26 17.00 14.07 -7.94
CA PRO A 26 17.28 15.14 -6.99
C PRO A 26 16.04 15.52 -6.17
N SER A 27 16.24 15.86 -4.90
CA SER A 27 15.20 16.29 -3.93
C SER A 27 14.19 17.28 -4.53
N LYS A 28 14.68 18.33 -5.20
CA LYS A 28 13.85 19.37 -5.83
C LYS A 28 12.79 18.86 -6.83
N TYR A 29 12.96 17.67 -7.40
CA TYR A 29 12.00 17.08 -8.35
C TYR A 29 11.09 16.02 -7.71
N TYR A 30 11.39 15.58 -6.50
CA TYR A 30 10.69 14.50 -5.82
C TYR A 30 9.21 14.83 -5.61
N PHE A 31 8.90 16.07 -5.22
CA PHE A 31 7.53 16.57 -5.09
C PHE A 31 6.69 16.37 -6.36
N TYR A 32 7.20 16.83 -7.51
CA TYR A 32 6.49 16.75 -8.79
C TYR A 32 6.30 15.30 -9.24
N LEU A 33 7.31 14.46 -9.05
CA LEU A 33 7.18 13.03 -9.35
C LEU A 33 6.15 12.36 -8.45
N TYR A 34 6.09 12.73 -7.17
CA TYR A 34 5.11 12.16 -6.24
C TYR A 34 3.68 12.53 -6.63
N ILE A 35 3.44 13.78 -7.05
CA ILE A 35 2.16 14.22 -7.63
C ILE A 35 1.84 13.37 -8.86
N LEU A 36 2.76 13.32 -9.83
CA LEU A 36 2.56 12.56 -11.07
C LEU A 36 2.23 11.10 -10.77
N LYS A 37 2.98 10.45 -9.87
CA LYS A 37 2.74 9.07 -9.43
C LYS A 37 1.35 8.91 -8.83
N THR A 38 0.99 9.77 -7.88
CA THR A 38 -0.28 9.64 -7.16
C THR A 38 -1.48 9.81 -8.08
N PHE A 39 -1.47 10.83 -8.94
CA PHE A 39 -2.59 11.11 -9.83
C PHE A 39 -2.64 10.18 -11.03
N SER A 40 -1.50 9.76 -11.61
CA SER A 40 -1.50 8.82 -12.74
C SER A 40 -2.01 7.43 -12.32
N VAL A 41 -1.53 6.90 -11.19
CA VAL A 41 -1.99 5.63 -10.64
C VAL A 41 -3.45 5.72 -10.19
N GLY A 42 -3.81 6.77 -9.44
CA GLY A 42 -5.18 7.02 -9.02
C GLY A 42 -6.14 7.15 -10.20
N PHE A 43 -5.71 7.80 -11.29
CA PHE A 43 -6.48 7.90 -12.52
C PHE A 43 -6.70 6.53 -13.16
N LEU A 44 -5.67 5.67 -13.26
CA LEU A 44 -5.83 4.31 -13.81
C LEU A 44 -6.82 3.48 -12.98
N LEU A 45 -6.68 3.50 -11.66
CA LEU A 45 -7.58 2.79 -10.74
C LEU A 45 -9.02 3.29 -10.89
N PHE A 46 -9.22 4.62 -10.96
CA PHE A 46 -10.54 5.21 -11.12
C PHE A 46 -11.14 4.92 -12.49
N TYR A 47 -10.36 5.06 -13.57
CA TYR A 47 -10.80 4.82 -14.94
C TYR A 47 -11.22 3.37 -15.13
N TRP A 48 -10.46 2.42 -14.57
CA TRP A 48 -10.75 0.98 -14.63
C TRP A 48 -11.61 0.45 -13.49
N ARG A 49 -12.14 1.31 -12.61
CA ARG A 49 -12.89 0.90 -11.40
C ARG A 49 -13.99 -0.13 -11.66
N LYS A 50 -14.62 -0.09 -12.84
CA LYS A 50 -15.70 -1.01 -13.21
C LYS A 50 -15.24 -2.46 -13.40
N ASN A 51 -13.94 -2.69 -13.60
CA ASN A 51 -13.34 -4.01 -13.77
C ASN A 51 -12.96 -4.67 -12.43
N PHE A 52 -12.92 -3.91 -11.33
CA PHE A 52 -12.65 -4.42 -9.99
C PHE A 52 -13.96 -4.79 -9.30
N VAL A 53 -14.51 -5.94 -9.70
CA VAL A 53 -15.78 -6.46 -9.15
C VAL A 53 -15.72 -6.67 -7.64
N GLU A 54 -14.53 -6.87 -7.08
CA GLU A 54 -14.30 -7.06 -5.66
C GLU A 54 -14.63 -5.80 -4.85
N LEU A 55 -14.55 -4.60 -5.45
CA LEU A 55 -14.85 -3.33 -4.78
C LEU A 55 -16.36 -3.08 -4.60
N TYR A 56 -17.22 -3.88 -5.22
CA TYR A 56 -18.68 -3.74 -5.07
C TYR A 56 -19.23 -4.35 -3.78
N SER A 57 -18.41 -5.10 -3.03
CA SER A 57 -18.80 -5.56 -1.69
C SER A 57 -18.99 -4.37 -0.75
N ARG A 58 -19.78 -4.58 0.30
CA ARG A 58 -19.92 -3.62 1.41
C ARG A 58 -19.21 -4.16 2.63
N ILE A 59 -18.69 -3.25 3.44
CA ILE A 59 -18.08 -3.57 4.73
C ILE A 59 -19.11 -3.36 5.84
N ASN A 60 -19.18 -4.27 6.81
CA ASN A 60 -20.06 -4.17 7.97
C ASN A 60 -19.31 -3.68 9.22
N SER A 61 -20.03 -3.33 10.29
CA SER A 61 -19.42 -2.74 11.50
C SER A 61 -18.40 -3.65 12.19
N ARG A 62 -18.58 -4.98 12.15
CA ARG A 62 -17.61 -5.93 12.74
C ARG A 62 -16.33 -5.97 11.92
N GLU A 63 -16.46 -5.94 10.60
CA GLU A 63 -15.32 -5.86 9.68
C GLU A 63 -14.57 -4.53 9.79
N ILE A 64 -15.29 -3.41 9.99
CA ILE A 64 -14.68 -2.10 10.27
C ILE A 64 -13.87 -2.16 11.56
N LEU A 65 -14.44 -2.72 12.64
CA LEU A 65 -13.73 -2.87 13.91
C LEU A 65 -12.49 -3.76 13.77
N LEU A 66 -12.61 -4.86 13.02
CA LEU A 66 -11.49 -5.75 12.74
C LEU A 66 -10.37 -5.02 11.95
N ALA A 67 -10.74 -4.24 10.92
CA ALA A 67 -9.81 -3.42 10.15
C ALA A 67 -9.14 -2.35 11.04
N LEU A 68 -9.89 -1.70 11.93
CA LEU A 68 -9.37 -0.73 12.89
C LEU A 68 -8.31 -1.34 13.81
N ILE A 69 -8.65 -2.44 14.49
CA ILE A 69 -7.77 -3.09 15.45
C ILE A 69 -6.50 -3.60 14.74
N SER A 70 -6.66 -4.29 13.62
CA SER A 70 -5.53 -4.80 12.86
C SER A 70 -4.64 -3.69 12.29
N GLY A 71 -5.22 -2.61 11.78
CA GLY A 71 -4.46 -1.48 11.22
C GLY A 71 -3.63 -0.76 12.27
N VAL A 72 -4.20 -0.54 13.46
CA VAL A 72 -3.49 0.02 14.62
C VAL A 72 -2.41 -0.94 15.11
N PHE A 73 -2.69 -2.24 15.16
CA PHE A 73 -1.70 -3.25 15.56
C PHE A 73 -0.49 -3.25 14.61
N VAL A 74 -0.72 -3.26 13.29
CA VAL A 74 0.37 -3.19 12.30
C VAL A 74 1.16 -1.90 12.47
N LEU A 75 0.51 -0.76 12.70
CA LEU A 75 1.20 0.51 12.97
C LEU A 75 2.13 0.42 14.18
N VAL A 76 1.66 -0.14 15.29
CA VAL A 76 2.46 -0.32 16.51
C VAL A 76 3.66 -1.22 16.25
N CYS A 77 3.47 -2.35 15.55
CA CYS A 77 4.57 -3.22 15.16
C CYS A 77 5.56 -2.52 14.22
N TRP A 78 5.06 -1.68 13.31
CA TRP A 78 5.88 -0.96 12.34
C TRP A 78 6.79 0.07 13.00
N VAL A 79 6.22 0.90 13.88
CA VAL A 79 6.96 1.94 14.60
C VAL A 79 7.85 1.33 15.69
N GLY A 80 7.31 0.36 16.44
CA GLY A 80 8.02 -0.32 17.54
C GLY A 80 9.12 -1.27 17.08
N GLY A 81 9.05 -1.78 15.85
CA GLY A 81 10.06 -2.65 15.25
C GLY A 81 11.31 -1.92 14.74
N GLU A 82 11.33 -0.59 14.78
CA GLU A 82 12.43 0.21 14.24
C GLU A 82 13.75 -0.05 14.97
N GLY A 83 14.81 -0.33 14.20
CA GLY A 83 16.15 -0.60 14.75
C GLY A 83 16.34 -2.00 15.34
N ILE A 84 15.32 -2.85 15.35
CA ILE A 84 15.41 -4.23 15.85
C ILE A 84 15.91 -5.20 14.76
N PHE A 85 15.54 -4.95 13.50
CA PHE A 85 15.74 -5.89 12.40
C PHE A 85 16.55 -5.29 11.25
N PRO A 86 17.20 -6.14 10.42
CA PRO A 86 17.89 -5.70 9.21
C PRO A 86 16.94 -4.98 8.25
N THR A 87 17.46 -3.98 7.57
CA THR A 87 16.74 -3.19 6.56
C THR A 87 17.42 -3.31 5.20
N ILE A 88 16.67 -3.10 4.12
CA ILE A 88 17.19 -3.19 2.74
C ILE A 88 17.28 -1.80 2.11
N GLY A 89 18.50 -1.36 1.83
CA GLY A 89 18.77 -0.08 1.15
C GLY A 89 19.01 1.06 2.12
N THR A 90 18.75 2.29 1.69
CA THR A 90 18.83 3.50 2.54
C THR A 90 17.59 4.35 2.32
N PRO A 91 16.80 4.65 3.36
CA PRO A 91 15.56 5.40 3.21
C PRO A 91 15.89 6.88 2.97
N LYS A 92 15.21 7.50 2.02
CA LYS A 92 15.24 8.96 1.84
C LYS A 92 14.33 9.61 2.89
N ALA A 93 14.88 9.89 4.06
CA ALA A 93 14.20 10.62 5.13
C ALA A 93 14.22 12.12 4.87
N ILE A 94 13.40 12.59 3.93
CA ILE A 94 13.40 14.01 3.54
C ILE A 94 12.16 14.71 4.10
N SER A 95 12.40 15.75 4.90
CA SER A 95 11.34 16.62 5.40
C SER A 95 10.81 17.53 4.28
N PRO A 96 9.49 17.56 4.03
CA PRO A 96 8.86 18.54 3.14
C PRO A 96 9.25 19.99 3.44
N PHE A 97 9.47 20.32 4.73
CA PHE A 97 9.83 21.66 5.17
C PHE A 97 11.29 22.03 4.87
N ALA A 98 12.15 21.05 4.61
CA ALA A 98 13.54 21.27 4.23
C ALA A 98 13.70 21.45 2.71
N GLU A 99 12.76 20.95 1.91
CA GLU A 99 12.85 21.01 0.44
C GLU A 99 12.20 22.24 -0.17
N THR A 100 11.31 22.92 0.55
CA THR A 100 10.57 24.07 0.01
C THR A 100 10.71 25.28 0.91
N SER A 101 10.89 26.45 0.30
CA SER A 101 10.89 27.74 1.00
C SER A 101 9.47 28.25 1.33
N SER A 102 8.43 27.54 0.88
CA SER A 102 7.03 27.95 1.03
C SER A 102 6.27 26.95 1.90
N LEU A 103 5.83 27.41 3.07
CA LEU A 103 5.03 26.61 3.99
C LEU A 103 3.76 26.05 3.33
N TRP A 104 3.16 26.81 2.41
CA TRP A 104 1.98 26.39 1.66
C TRP A 104 2.27 25.20 0.74
N ILE A 105 3.43 25.17 0.08
CA ILE A 105 3.85 24.06 -0.78
C ILE A 105 4.15 22.82 0.07
N SER A 106 4.81 22.98 1.22
CA SER A 106 5.07 21.88 2.16
C SER A 106 3.79 21.20 2.63
N TRP A 107 2.79 21.97 3.06
CA TRP A 107 1.50 21.39 3.49
C TRP A 107 0.70 20.78 2.35
N THR A 108 0.76 21.38 1.15
CA THR A 108 0.18 20.78 -0.05
C THR A 108 0.82 19.42 -0.35
N PHE A 109 2.15 19.32 -0.24
CA PHE A 109 2.85 18.06 -0.41
C PHE A 109 2.46 17.02 0.63
N ILE A 110 2.41 17.40 1.90
CA ILE A 110 1.96 16.53 2.98
C ILE A 110 0.56 16.00 2.69
N GLY A 111 -0.38 16.87 2.31
CA GLY A 111 -1.75 16.46 1.97
C GLY A 111 -1.81 15.46 0.83
N ILE A 112 -1.10 15.71 -0.28
CA ILE A 112 -1.03 14.79 -1.42
C ILE A 112 -0.37 13.47 -1.01
N ARG A 113 0.68 13.52 -0.19
CA ARG A 113 1.37 12.32 0.30
C ARG A 113 0.44 11.48 1.16
N LEU A 114 -0.30 12.08 2.08
CA LEU A 114 -1.29 11.40 2.93
C LEU A 114 -2.41 10.78 2.10
N ILE A 115 -2.95 11.49 1.10
CA ILE A 115 -3.96 10.93 0.19
C ILE A 115 -3.39 9.74 -0.60
N GLY A 116 -2.18 9.88 -1.12
CA GLY A 116 -1.48 8.82 -1.82
C GLY A 116 -1.30 7.58 -0.92
N ALA A 117 -0.74 7.78 0.27
CA ALA A 117 -0.37 6.70 1.19
C ALA A 117 -1.58 6.06 1.89
N ALA A 118 -2.60 6.82 2.28
CA ALA A 118 -3.74 6.32 3.05
C ALA A 118 -4.93 5.89 2.18
N ILE A 119 -5.00 6.29 0.91
CA ILE A 119 -6.15 5.97 0.04
C ILE A 119 -5.69 5.22 -1.21
N MET A 120 -4.84 5.83 -2.02
CA MET A 120 -4.47 5.26 -3.31
C MET A 120 -3.63 3.98 -3.15
N VAL A 121 -2.60 4.00 -2.31
CA VAL A 121 -1.69 2.86 -2.09
C VAL A 121 -2.42 1.64 -1.51
N PRO A 122 -3.25 1.74 -0.46
CA PRO A 122 -3.98 0.58 0.06
C PRO A 122 -4.90 -0.04 -0.98
N VAL A 123 -5.63 0.77 -1.75
CA VAL A 123 -6.48 0.24 -2.83
C VAL A 123 -5.64 -0.45 -3.90
N LEU A 124 -4.54 0.19 -4.33
CA LEU A 124 -3.63 -0.37 -5.32
C LEU A 124 -3.06 -1.71 -4.87
N GLU A 125 -2.40 -1.72 -3.72
CA GLU A 125 -1.61 -2.83 -3.22
C GLU A 125 -2.52 -4.00 -2.85
N GLU A 126 -3.66 -3.78 -2.19
CA GLU A 126 -4.57 -4.88 -1.89
C GLU A 126 -5.21 -5.46 -3.15
N LEU A 127 -5.51 -4.65 -4.17
CA LEU A 127 -5.95 -5.18 -5.46
C LEU A 127 -4.86 -6.04 -6.10
N PHE A 128 -3.61 -5.59 -6.10
CA PHE A 128 -2.51 -6.36 -6.71
C PHE A 128 -2.17 -7.62 -5.92
N TRP A 129 -1.87 -7.50 -4.63
CA TRP A 129 -1.38 -8.60 -3.80
C TRP A 129 -2.48 -9.59 -3.43
N ARG A 130 -3.61 -9.10 -2.93
CA ARG A 130 -4.68 -9.92 -2.33
C ARG A 130 -5.72 -10.34 -3.35
N SER A 131 -6.19 -9.40 -4.17
CA SER A 131 -7.16 -9.71 -5.20
C SER A 131 -6.52 -10.42 -6.40
N PHE A 132 -5.36 -10.00 -6.89
CA PHE A 132 -4.76 -10.61 -8.07
C PHE A 132 -3.76 -11.74 -7.73
N LEU A 133 -2.62 -11.42 -7.12
CA LEU A 133 -1.48 -12.34 -7.05
C LEU A 133 -1.81 -13.62 -6.27
N MET A 134 -2.44 -13.51 -5.09
CA MET A 134 -2.83 -14.69 -4.30
C MET A 134 -3.71 -15.68 -5.07
N ARG A 135 -4.62 -15.18 -5.93
CA ARG A 135 -5.48 -16.02 -6.77
C ARG A 135 -4.77 -16.50 -8.03
N TYR A 136 -3.93 -15.65 -8.62
CA TYR A 136 -3.17 -15.97 -9.84
C TYR A 136 -2.10 -17.05 -9.62
N LEU A 137 -1.54 -17.13 -8.42
CA LEU A 137 -0.63 -18.21 -8.02
C LEU A 137 -1.33 -19.56 -7.84
N ILE A 138 -2.66 -19.57 -7.75
CA ILE A 138 -3.48 -20.79 -7.67
C ILE A 138 -3.89 -21.22 -9.09
N ASP A 139 -4.45 -20.28 -9.86
CA ASP A 139 -4.87 -20.51 -11.25
C ASP A 139 -4.64 -19.25 -12.09
N LYS A 140 -4.15 -19.41 -13.32
CA LYS A 140 -3.88 -18.31 -14.26
C LYS A 140 -5.16 -17.57 -14.66
N ASP A 141 -6.30 -18.25 -14.67
CA ASP A 141 -7.62 -17.65 -14.76
C ASP A 141 -8.16 -17.33 -13.37
N PHE A 142 -7.47 -16.42 -12.69
CA PHE A 142 -7.66 -16.10 -11.27
C PHE A 142 -9.09 -15.62 -10.91
N TYR A 143 -9.90 -15.21 -11.89
CA TYR A 143 -11.30 -14.86 -11.69
C TYR A 143 -12.17 -16.07 -11.30
N LYS A 144 -11.76 -17.29 -11.64
CA LYS A 144 -12.43 -18.53 -11.19
C LYS A 144 -12.15 -18.83 -9.73
N VAL A 145 -11.07 -18.29 -9.18
CA VAL A 145 -10.67 -18.49 -7.79
C VAL A 145 -11.47 -17.51 -6.92
N PRO A 146 -12.21 -17.99 -5.90
CA PRO A 146 -12.95 -17.11 -5.00
C PRO A 146 -12.03 -16.14 -4.24
N LEU A 147 -12.52 -14.93 -3.96
CA LEU A 147 -11.78 -13.98 -3.13
C LEU A 147 -11.56 -14.57 -1.72
N GLY A 148 -10.33 -14.46 -1.21
CA GLY A 148 -9.93 -15.05 0.08
C GLY A 148 -9.52 -16.52 0.02
N ALA A 149 -9.69 -17.21 -1.12
CA ALA A 149 -9.11 -18.53 -1.31
C ALA A 149 -7.57 -18.43 -1.35
N TYR A 150 -6.90 -19.39 -0.70
CA TYR A 150 -5.44 -19.42 -0.63
C TYR A 150 -4.91 -20.85 -0.67
N THR A 151 -3.67 -20.99 -1.13
CA THR A 151 -2.80 -22.13 -0.80
C THR A 151 -1.66 -21.61 0.07
N HIS A 152 -0.98 -22.48 0.80
CA HIS A 152 0.21 -22.04 1.55
C HIS A 152 1.24 -21.38 0.62
N PHE A 153 1.44 -21.93 -0.58
CA PHE A 153 2.31 -21.32 -1.57
C PHE A 153 1.87 -19.91 -1.96
N SER A 154 0.58 -19.70 -2.31
CA SER A 154 0.11 -18.39 -2.75
C SER A 154 0.12 -17.34 -1.64
N PHE A 155 -0.25 -17.73 -0.41
CA PHE A 155 -0.27 -16.84 0.75
C PHE A 155 1.14 -16.40 1.14
N TRP A 156 2.05 -17.35 1.38
CA TRP A 156 3.39 -17.03 1.85
C TRP A 156 4.22 -16.33 0.79
N THR A 157 4.06 -16.71 -0.49
CA THR A 157 4.71 -15.99 -1.60
C THR A 157 4.26 -14.54 -1.67
N ALA A 158 2.95 -14.27 -1.59
CA ALA A 158 2.44 -12.91 -1.61
C ALA A 158 2.94 -12.09 -0.40
N ALA A 159 2.93 -12.66 0.81
CA ALA A 159 3.43 -11.98 2.01
C ALA A 159 4.94 -11.69 1.94
N THR A 160 5.75 -12.63 1.44
CA THR A 160 7.19 -12.44 1.28
C THR A 160 7.49 -11.41 0.20
N LEU A 161 6.83 -11.45 -0.96
CA LEU A 161 7.07 -10.48 -2.03
C LEU A 161 6.62 -9.07 -1.63
N PHE A 162 5.49 -8.94 -0.92
CA PHE A 162 5.06 -7.70 -0.28
C PHE A 162 6.13 -7.19 0.70
N ALA A 163 6.72 -8.06 1.53
CA ALA A 163 7.77 -7.66 2.45
C ALA A 163 9.01 -7.06 1.74
N LEU A 164 9.37 -7.60 0.58
CA LEU A 164 10.57 -7.22 -0.16
C LEU A 164 10.45 -5.86 -0.87
N GLU A 165 9.25 -5.33 -1.08
CA GLU A 165 9.08 -3.96 -1.60
C GLU A 165 9.39 -2.88 -0.54
N HIS A 166 9.46 -3.29 0.73
CA HIS A 166 9.63 -2.39 1.86
C HIS A 166 11.06 -2.36 2.36
N PHE A 167 11.51 -1.14 2.73
CA PHE A 167 12.76 -0.92 3.46
C PHE A 167 12.81 -1.76 4.77
N ARG A 168 11.66 -1.85 5.45
CA ARG A 168 11.45 -2.61 6.69
C ARG A 168 10.86 -3.98 6.36
N VAL A 169 11.71 -4.94 6.01
CA VAL A 169 11.26 -6.24 5.51
C VAL A 169 10.40 -6.98 6.51
N LEU A 170 10.82 -7.11 7.78
CA LEU A 170 10.04 -7.89 8.75
C LEU A 170 8.69 -7.24 9.12
N PRO A 171 8.61 -5.93 9.42
CA PRO A 171 7.31 -5.25 9.53
C PRO A 171 6.45 -5.38 8.28
N GLY A 172 7.06 -5.27 7.09
CA GLY A 172 6.41 -5.53 5.81
C GLY A 172 5.84 -6.95 5.73
N PHE A 173 6.60 -7.96 6.13
CA PHE A 173 6.14 -9.35 6.15
C PHE A 173 4.97 -9.55 7.12
N LEU A 174 5.05 -8.98 8.33
CA LEU A 174 3.96 -9.05 9.31
C LEU A 174 2.68 -8.39 8.78
N ALA A 175 2.79 -7.20 8.18
CA ALA A 175 1.67 -6.55 7.49
C ALA A 175 1.13 -7.43 6.35
N GLY A 176 2.05 -8.02 5.57
CA GLY A 176 1.83 -9.03 4.55
C GLY A 176 0.89 -10.16 5.01
N VAL A 177 1.26 -10.78 6.13
CA VAL A 177 0.53 -11.88 6.77
C VAL A 177 -0.80 -11.40 7.32
N ILE A 178 -0.84 -10.26 8.01
CA ILE A 178 -2.06 -9.75 8.65
C ILE A 178 -3.12 -9.41 7.60
N TYR A 179 -2.79 -8.60 6.60
CA TYR A 179 -3.77 -8.22 5.57
C TYR A 179 -4.18 -9.41 4.70
N GLY A 180 -3.27 -10.34 4.43
CA GLY A 180 -3.60 -11.62 3.78
C GLY A 180 -4.58 -12.44 4.61
N GLY A 181 -4.32 -12.58 5.91
CA GLY A 181 -5.18 -13.28 6.86
C GLY A 181 -6.56 -12.64 6.98
N LEU A 182 -6.63 -11.31 7.00
CA LEU A 182 -7.89 -10.55 6.97
C LEU A 182 -8.71 -10.91 5.73
N LEU A 183 -8.10 -10.95 4.54
CA LEU A 183 -8.81 -11.34 3.32
C LEU A 183 -9.31 -12.78 3.39
N CYS A 184 -8.48 -13.71 3.85
CA CYS A 184 -8.87 -15.12 3.96
C CYS A 184 -10.01 -15.34 4.95
N TYR A 185 -10.04 -14.56 6.03
CA TYR A 185 -11.09 -14.60 7.04
C TYR A 185 -12.39 -13.92 6.57
N SER A 186 -12.31 -12.67 6.11
CA SER A 186 -13.49 -11.85 5.77
C SER A 186 -14.06 -12.16 4.39
N LYS A 187 -13.22 -12.66 3.47
CA LYS A 187 -13.51 -12.81 2.04
C LYS A 187 -13.98 -11.49 1.41
N ASN A 188 -13.53 -10.37 1.96
CA ASN A 188 -13.97 -9.02 1.61
C ASN A 188 -12.74 -8.10 1.51
N ILE A 189 -12.49 -7.57 0.32
CA ILE A 189 -11.28 -6.79 0.01
C ILE A 189 -11.23 -5.46 0.79
N TRP A 190 -12.38 -4.93 1.20
CA TRP A 190 -12.43 -3.68 1.97
C TRP A 190 -11.80 -3.81 3.36
N VAL A 191 -11.76 -5.01 3.94
CA VAL A 191 -11.19 -5.22 5.27
C VAL A 191 -9.68 -4.99 5.29
N PRO A 192 -8.86 -5.65 4.45
CA PRO A 192 -7.44 -5.33 4.36
C PRO A 192 -7.20 -3.92 3.81
N ILE A 193 -7.99 -3.42 2.83
CA ILE A 193 -7.82 -2.03 2.33
C ILE A 193 -7.95 -1.03 3.47
N LEU A 194 -8.98 -1.16 4.30
CA LEU A 194 -9.22 -0.24 5.41
C LEU A 194 -8.15 -0.39 6.50
N SER A 195 -7.76 -1.62 6.84
CA SER A 195 -6.69 -1.90 7.80
C SER A 195 -5.38 -1.25 7.39
N HIS A 196 -5.02 -1.42 6.11
CA HIS A 196 -3.82 -0.83 5.52
C HIS A 196 -3.92 0.70 5.45
N ALA A 197 -5.07 1.25 5.06
CA ALA A 197 -5.32 2.70 5.09
C ALA A 197 -5.12 3.31 6.49
N ILE A 198 -5.59 2.64 7.53
CA ILE A 198 -5.40 3.06 8.93
C ILE A 198 -3.93 3.02 9.32
N THR A 199 -3.21 1.95 8.95
CA THR A 199 -1.77 1.86 9.19
C THR A 199 -1.03 3.03 8.55
N ASN A 200 -1.28 3.31 7.26
CA ASN A 200 -0.56 4.35 6.53
C ASN A 200 -0.94 5.75 6.99
N LEU A 201 -2.22 6.01 7.26
CA LEU A 201 -2.66 7.28 7.82
C LEU A 201 -2.02 7.50 9.19
N GLY A 202 -2.06 6.49 10.06
CA GLY A 202 -1.46 6.54 11.38
C GLY A 202 0.05 6.75 11.33
N LEU A 203 0.76 6.14 10.39
CA LEU A 203 2.19 6.36 10.17
C LEU A 203 2.45 7.80 9.71
N GLY A 204 1.65 8.31 8.78
CA GLY A 204 1.72 9.70 8.33
C GLY A 204 1.52 10.69 9.48
N LEU A 205 0.49 10.49 10.31
CA LEU A 205 0.26 11.31 11.50
C LEU A 205 1.40 11.19 12.52
N TYR A 206 1.92 9.99 12.75
CA TYR A 206 3.06 9.76 13.64
C TYR A 206 4.28 10.57 13.20
N VAL A 207 4.61 10.60 11.90
CA VAL A 207 5.72 11.40 11.38
C VAL A 207 5.49 12.89 11.58
N LEU A 208 4.28 13.38 11.31
CA LEU A 208 3.96 14.80 11.49
C LEU A 208 4.04 15.24 12.95
N ILE A 209 3.64 14.38 13.89
CA ILE A 209 3.69 14.67 15.33
C ILE A 209 5.12 14.59 15.87
N THR A 210 5.89 13.58 15.45
CA THR A 210 7.21 13.29 16.05
C THR A 210 8.39 13.91 15.30
N GLY A 211 8.19 14.38 14.07
CA GLY A 211 9.27 14.81 13.19
C GLY A 211 10.20 13.68 12.72
N LYS A 212 9.84 12.40 12.96
CA LYS A 212 10.65 11.24 12.54
C LYS A 212 10.45 10.91 11.06
N TRP A 213 11.01 11.73 10.18
CA TRP A 213 10.89 11.61 8.71
C TRP A 213 11.46 10.30 8.12
N ILE A 214 12.11 9.45 8.92
CA ILE A 214 12.59 8.11 8.52
C ILE A 214 11.46 7.13 8.18
N PHE A 215 10.25 7.41 8.63
CA PHE A 215 9.04 6.66 8.27
C PHE A 215 8.25 7.30 7.13
N TRP A 216 8.77 8.39 6.54
CA TRP A 216 8.05 9.19 5.58
C TRP A 216 8.05 8.61 4.19
#